data_AF-A0A914GYJ0-F1
#
_entry.id   AF-A0A914GYJ0-F1
#
_cell.length_a   1.000
_cell.length_b   1.000
_cell.length_c   1.000
_cell.angle_alpha   90.00
_cell.angle_beta   90.00
_cell.angle_gamma   90.00
#
_symmetry.space_group_name_H-M   'P 1'
#
loop_
_entity.id
_entity.type
_entity.pdbx_description
1 polymer ?
#
loop_
_entity_poly.entity_id
_entity_poly.type
_entity_poly.pdbx_seq_one_letter_code
_entity_poly.pdbx_strand_id
1 'polypeptide(L)'
;MSVSQIEANASASPPIDNKEMMKYPQKRFYRQRAHSNPMSDHDLKYPVSPEEMDWRDLFGPSAEGRPPEFADIGCGYGGLLVKLSQLFPNITMVGMELRVKVADFVQERVKALRAQNHGCYDNICCLRSNAMKNLPNFFHKYQLSKMFFLFPDPHFKKTKHKWRIISTSLLSEYAYVLRPGGRIYTITDVEELHHWMVDHLERFALFRRISDKEYADDPVVPLLFESTEEGQKVTRNCGNKWAALEIENMPEQSSGVDVYESLAPTYSLWVHLAAGAAAGMAEHCVMFPVDSVKTRLQSLCPCPESKCPTPIHGVASMVRREGFWRTFRGVNAVAVGSVPAHALYFTVYEKFKSLLTGNTHGHANTLSYALAGMAATVFHDLVMNPAEVVKQRMQMLYSPYGGSLECVRCVFRNEGIAAFYRSYSTQLFMNVPFQAVHFMCYEYWQEQFNREHKYDPASHLVSGGLAGGLAAAVTNPLDCVKTVLNTQQSPQPVLDKRSLFYLKGSYNGILDAISSIYSTRGFGGFLVGLHARVLYQVPSAALSWSVYELFKYLLGEQSTATSSRSSSISEALPTNASTPFPTSQSAETTTNNDIGRVEQLFANKPSGAFIESRHI
;
A
#
# COMPACT_ATOMS: atom_id res chain seq x y z
N MET A 1 50.25 -74.20 -31.02
CA MET A 1 48.90 -74.04 -31.59
C MET A 1 48.43 -72.63 -31.26
N SER A 2 47.95 -71.92 -32.28
CA SER A 2 47.86 -70.47 -32.37
C SER A 2 46.76 -69.83 -31.51
N VAL A 3 46.96 -68.54 -31.24
CA VAL A 3 46.20 -67.58 -30.40
C VAL A 3 44.78 -67.27 -30.94
N SER A 4 44.13 -68.20 -31.65
CA SER A 4 42.86 -67.96 -32.35
C SER A 4 41.71 -68.87 -31.91
N GLN A 5 41.78 -69.46 -30.70
CA GLN A 5 40.73 -70.35 -30.18
C GLN A 5 40.25 -70.03 -28.75
N ILE A 6 40.64 -68.89 -28.17
CA ILE A 6 40.18 -68.46 -26.82
C ILE A 6 39.10 -67.36 -26.88
N GLU A 7 38.78 -66.79 -28.05
CA GLU A 7 37.84 -65.66 -28.20
C GLU A 7 36.46 -66.00 -28.80
N ALA A 8 35.98 -67.24 -28.72
CA ALA A 8 34.71 -67.62 -29.37
C ALA A 8 33.62 -68.22 -28.47
N ASN A 9 33.68 -68.05 -27.13
CA ASN A 9 32.65 -68.65 -26.26
C ASN A 9 32.24 -67.85 -25.01
N ALA A 10 32.34 -66.52 -25.05
CA ALA A 10 31.96 -65.64 -23.92
C ALA A 10 30.82 -64.64 -24.27
N SER A 11 29.81 -65.06 -25.03
CA SER A 11 28.63 -64.22 -25.32
C SER A 11 27.29 -64.97 -25.25
N ALA A 12 27.13 -65.85 -24.27
CA ALA A 12 25.81 -66.36 -23.88
C ALA A 12 25.57 -65.98 -22.42
N SER A 13 24.98 -64.80 -22.21
CA SER A 13 24.39 -64.42 -20.93
C SER A 13 23.42 -65.53 -20.51
N PRO A 14 23.44 -65.99 -19.25
CA PRO A 14 22.42 -66.92 -18.78
C PRO A 14 21.04 -66.27 -18.92
N PRO A 15 19.96 -67.05 -19.16
CA PRO A 15 18.62 -66.50 -19.17
C PRO A 15 18.39 -65.83 -17.82
N ILE A 16 18.11 -64.53 -17.84
CA ILE A 16 17.78 -63.76 -16.64
C ILE A 16 16.51 -64.40 -16.08
N ASP A 17 16.68 -65.00 -14.90
CA ASP A 17 15.64 -65.69 -14.17
C ASP A 17 14.51 -64.71 -13.85
N ASN A 18 13.28 -65.14 -14.12
CA ASN A 18 12.08 -64.31 -14.21
C ASN A 18 11.47 -64.08 -12.82
N LYS A 19 12.26 -63.56 -11.85
CA LYS A 19 11.84 -63.30 -10.46
C LYS A 19 12.58 -62.12 -9.82
N GLU A 20 12.03 -60.92 -10.03
CA GLU A 20 11.53 -60.02 -8.96
C GLU A 20 10.97 -58.76 -9.63
N MET A 21 9.79 -58.87 -10.26
CA MET A 21 9.03 -57.66 -10.55
C MET A 21 8.72 -56.97 -9.22
N MET A 22 9.23 -55.75 -9.03
CA MET A 22 8.92 -54.89 -7.88
C MET A 22 7.41 -54.89 -7.65
N LYS A 23 6.97 -55.52 -6.54
CA LYS A 23 5.55 -55.65 -6.21
C LYS A 23 4.99 -54.28 -5.84
N TYR A 24 3.75 -54.00 -6.24
CA TYR A 24 3.06 -52.78 -5.80
C TYR A 24 2.95 -52.73 -4.27
N PRO A 25 3.15 -51.55 -3.66
CA PRO A 25 2.95 -51.40 -2.23
C PRO A 25 1.48 -51.68 -1.89
N GLN A 26 1.26 -52.38 -0.79
CA GLN A 26 -0.09 -52.72 -0.35
C GLN A 26 -0.58 -51.71 0.68
N LYS A 27 -1.66 -50.99 0.33
CA LYS A 27 -2.23 -49.88 1.11
C LYS A 27 -2.46 -50.21 2.60
N ARG A 28 -2.74 -51.47 2.94
CA ARG A 28 -2.93 -51.94 4.33
C ARG A 28 -1.75 -51.68 5.26
N PHE A 29 -0.51 -51.66 4.73
CA PHE A 29 0.70 -51.45 5.53
C PHE A 29 1.04 -49.97 5.75
N TYR A 30 0.45 -49.08 4.95
CA TYR A 30 0.75 -47.65 4.93
C TYR A 30 -0.39 -46.80 5.51
N ARG A 31 -1.35 -47.42 6.20
CA ARG A 31 -2.48 -46.70 6.82
C ARG A 31 -1.99 -45.78 7.94
N GLN A 32 -2.42 -44.53 7.87
CA GLN A 32 -2.26 -43.49 8.89
C GLN A 32 -3.59 -42.77 9.09
N ARG A 33 -3.76 -42.09 10.23
CA ARG A 33 -4.94 -41.24 10.48
C ARG A 33 -5.06 -40.19 9.36
N ALA A 34 -6.29 -40.01 8.85
CA ALA A 34 -6.55 -39.14 7.71
C ALA A 34 -6.12 -37.69 7.97
N HIS A 35 -6.48 -37.17 9.15
CA HIS A 35 -6.19 -35.80 9.56
C HIS A 35 -4.83 -35.69 10.24
N SER A 36 -4.01 -34.76 9.77
CA SER A 36 -2.76 -34.33 10.43
C SER A 36 -2.87 -32.87 10.82
N ASN A 37 -2.17 -32.45 11.87
CA ASN A 37 -2.11 -31.03 12.21
C ASN A 37 -1.04 -30.37 11.32
N PRO A 38 -1.40 -29.46 10.40
CA PRO A 38 -0.40 -28.82 9.55
C PRO A 38 0.57 -27.94 10.34
N MET A 39 0.19 -27.52 11.55
CA MET A 39 1.03 -26.66 12.37
C MET A 39 2.03 -27.41 13.25
N SER A 40 1.94 -28.75 13.39
CA SER A 40 2.92 -29.47 14.19
C SER A 40 4.32 -29.38 13.57
N ASP A 41 5.32 -29.32 14.44
CA ASP A 41 6.72 -29.37 14.06
C ASP A 41 7.08 -30.80 13.70
N HIS A 42 6.95 -31.09 12.42
CA HIS A 42 7.51 -32.28 11.82
C HIS A 42 8.94 -31.99 11.42
N ASP A 43 9.84 -32.94 11.66
CA ASP A 43 11.18 -32.92 11.07
C ASP A 43 11.04 -33.18 9.56
N LEU A 44 10.83 -32.09 8.82
CA LEU A 44 10.68 -32.02 7.37
C LEU A 44 11.91 -31.33 6.82
N LYS A 45 12.53 -31.95 5.81
CA LYS A 45 13.60 -31.33 5.05
C LYS A 45 12.99 -30.52 3.92
N TYR A 46 13.40 -29.26 3.81
CA TYR A 46 13.02 -28.34 2.75
C TYR A 46 14.23 -27.47 2.41
N PRO A 47 14.37 -27.03 1.15
CA PRO A 47 15.47 -26.17 0.74
C PRO A 47 15.33 -24.76 1.35
N VAL A 48 16.43 -24.01 1.46
CA VAL A 48 16.37 -22.63 1.95
C VAL A 48 15.65 -21.73 0.93
N SER A 49 15.90 -21.97 -0.36
CA SER A 49 15.25 -21.28 -1.47
C SER A 49 15.04 -22.23 -2.67
N PRO A 50 14.19 -21.86 -3.65
CA PRO A 50 13.93 -22.68 -4.84
C PRO A 50 15.18 -23.04 -5.64
N GLU A 51 16.21 -22.18 -5.61
CA GLU A 51 17.49 -22.41 -6.29
C GLU A 51 18.25 -23.62 -5.73
N GLU A 52 18.04 -23.95 -4.46
CA GLU A 52 18.65 -25.11 -3.80
C GLU A 52 17.82 -26.40 -3.97
N MET A 53 16.65 -26.33 -4.61
CA MET A 53 15.79 -27.49 -4.82
C MET A 53 16.27 -28.34 -6.00
N ASP A 54 16.91 -29.47 -5.70
CA ASP A 54 17.29 -30.45 -6.73
C ASP A 54 16.19 -31.48 -6.99
N TRP A 55 15.48 -31.31 -8.10
CA TRP A 55 14.42 -32.23 -8.53
C TRP A 55 14.94 -33.58 -9.03
N ARG A 56 16.25 -33.72 -9.33
CA ARG A 56 16.87 -34.96 -9.82
C ARG A 56 16.79 -36.09 -8.80
N ASP A 57 16.80 -35.76 -7.52
CA ASP A 57 16.67 -36.75 -6.43
C ASP A 57 15.31 -37.48 -6.46
N LEU A 58 14.28 -36.85 -7.02
CA LEU A 58 12.90 -37.38 -7.03
C LEU A 58 12.49 -37.93 -8.40
N PHE A 59 12.83 -37.24 -9.50
CA PHE A 59 12.50 -37.67 -10.85
C PHE A 59 13.59 -38.52 -11.51
N GLY A 60 14.82 -38.53 -10.97
CA GLY A 60 15.96 -39.18 -11.60
C GLY A 60 16.51 -38.36 -12.79
N PRO A 61 17.18 -38.99 -13.77
CA PRO A 61 17.73 -38.32 -14.96
C PRO A 61 16.68 -37.53 -15.75
N SER A 62 15.42 -37.94 -15.66
CA SER A 62 14.28 -37.29 -16.34
C SER A 62 13.97 -35.88 -15.83
N ALA A 63 14.57 -35.44 -14.72
CA ALA A 63 14.41 -34.08 -14.17
C ALA A 63 15.28 -33.02 -14.86
N GLU A 64 16.29 -33.42 -15.65
CA GLU A 64 17.27 -32.49 -16.19
C GLU A 64 16.60 -31.45 -17.10
N GLY A 65 16.61 -30.18 -16.66
CA GLY A 65 15.96 -29.07 -17.35
C GLY A 65 14.43 -29.08 -17.35
N ARG A 66 13.77 -29.94 -16.56
CA ARG A 66 12.30 -30.10 -16.52
C ARG A 66 11.73 -29.99 -15.09
N PRO A 67 11.73 -28.78 -14.49
CA PRO A 67 11.13 -28.58 -13.17
C PRO A 67 9.62 -28.85 -13.20
N PRO A 68 8.99 -29.25 -12.08
CA PRO A 68 7.56 -29.55 -12.06
C PRO A 68 6.70 -28.37 -12.50
N GLU A 69 5.75 -28.63 -13.38
CA GLU A 69 4.76 -27.66 -13.85
C GLU A 69 3.39 -27.85 -13.16
N PHE A 70 3.10 -29.07 -12.70
CA PHE A 70 1.86 -29.42 -11.98
C PHE A 70 2.16 -29.82 -10.53
N ALA A 71 1.33 -29.35 -9.59
CA ALA A 71 1.44 -29.72 -8.18
C ALA A 71 0.11 -30.26 -7.63
N ASP A 72 0.13 -31.48 -7.09
CA ASP A 72 -1.00 -32.10 -6.40
C ASP A 72 -0.81 -31.97 -4.89
N ILE A 73 -1.49 -30.99 -4.28
CA ILE A 73 -1.33 -30.61 -2.87
C ILE A 73 -2.25 -31.49 -2.02
N GLY A 74 -1.64 -32.33 -1.18
CA GLY A 74 -2.35 -33.35 -0.43
C GLY A 74 -2.74 -34.54 -1.32
N CYS A 75 -1.81 -35.01 -2.16
CA CYS A 75 -2.06 -36.02 -3.21
C CYS A 75 -2.60 -37.38 -2.74
N GLY A 76 -2.69 -37.61 -1.44
CA GLY A 76 -3.18 -38.86 -0.87
C GLY A 76 -2.37 -40.05 -1.37
N TYR A 77 -3.03 -41.09 -1.83
CA TYR A 77 -2.35 -42.30 -2.33
C TYR A 77 -1.92 -42.20 -3.81
N GLY A 78 -1.90 -40.99 -4.38
CA GLY A 78 -1.31 -40.67 -5.68
C GLY A 78 -2.17 -41.09 -6.88
N GLY A 79 -3.46 -41.35 -6.69
CA GLY A 79 -4.35 -41.77 -7.77
C GLY A 79 -4.44 -40.79 -8.94
N LEU A 80 -4.53 -39.48 -8.64
CA LEU A 80 -4.55 -38.42 -9.66
C LEU A 80 -3.23 -38.37 -10.44
N LEU A 81 -2.08 -38.32 -9.75
CA LEU A 81 -0.75 -38.26 -10.37
C LEU A 81 -0.53 -39.38 -11.39
N VAL A 82 -0.92 -40.62 -11.04
CA VAL A 82 -0.76 -41.76 -11.94
C VAL A 82 -1.62 -41.61 -13.21
N LYS A 83 -2.82 -41.05 -13.10
CA LYS A 83 -3.70 -40.80 -14.25
C LYS A 83 -3.22 -39.63 -15.10
N LEU A 84 -2.79 -38.53 -14.47
CA LEU A 84 -2.24 -37.37 -15.18
C LEU A 84 -0.93 -37.72 -15.90
N SER A 85 -0.09 -38.57 -15.31
CA SER A 85 1.15 -39.05 -15.94
C SER A 85 0.91 -39.66 -17.32
N GLN A 86 -0.15 -40.47 -17.45
CA GLN A 86 -0.54 -41.10 -18.70
C GLN A 86 -1.08 -40.08 -19.72
N LEU A 87 -1.79 -39.06 -19.24
CA LEU A 87 -2.41 -38.04 -20.09
C LEU A 87 -1.40 -36.98 -20.58
N PHE A 88 -0.40 -36.65 -19.76
CA PHE A 88 0.62 -35.65 -20.07
C PHE A 88 2.04 -36.20 -19.82
N PRO A 89 2.53 -37.14 -20.65
CA PRO A 89 3.83 -37.79 -20.44
C PRO A 89 5.01 -36.80 -20.49
N ASN A 90 4.84 -35.65 -21.12
CA ASN A 90 5.87 -34.62 -21.28
C ASN A 90 5.91 -33.59 -20.13
N ILE A 91 4.89 -33.55 -19.27
CA ILE A 91 4.78 -32.56 -18.20
C ILE A 91 5.19 -33.22 -16.89
N THR A 92 6.14 -32.62 -16.18
CA THR A 92 6.57 -33.10 -14.85
C THR A 92 5.64 -32.61 -13.75
N MET A 93 5.31 -33.50 -12.81
CA MET A 93 4.31 -33.26 -11.77
C MET A 93 4.76 -33.78 -10.43
N VAL A 94 4.46 -33.03 -9.38
CA VAL A 94 4.83 -33.39 -8.01
C VAL A 94 3.59 -33.52 -7.13
N GLY A 95 3.47 -34.66 -6.45
CA GLY A 95 2.58 -34.82 -5.31
C GLY A 95 3.25 -34.30 -4.04
N MET A 96 2.57 -33.43 -3.29
CA MET A 96 3.04 -32.99 -1.98
C MET A 96 2.14 -33.57 -0.90
N GLU A 97 2.68 -34.42 -0.02
CA GLU A 97 1.91 -35.06 1.05
C GLU A 97 2.59 -34.87 2.40
N LEU A 98 1.79 -34.53 3.42
CA LEU A 98 2.27 -34.26 4.76
C LEU A 98 2.51 -35.55 5.57
N ARG A 99 1.68 -36.57 5.33
CA ARG A 99 1.68 -37.83 6.08
C ARG A 99 2.79 -38.76 5.58
N VAL A 100 3.70 -39.10 6.48
CA VAL A 100 4.89 -39.93 6.21
C VAL A 100 4.52 -41.23 5.48
N LYS A 101 3.64 -42.05 6.07
CA LYS A 101 3.30 -43.36 5.48
C LYS A 101 2.60 -43.25 4.12
N VAL A 102 1.85 -42.17 3.91
CA VAL A 102 1.12 -41.96 2.66
C VAL A 102 2.10 -41.51 1.57
N ALA A 103 3.02 -40.59 1.90
CA ALA A 103 4.09 -40.19 0.99
C ALA A 103 4.99 -41.38 0.61
N ASP A 104 5.41 -42.20 1.58
CA ASP A 104 6.22 -43.40 1.35
C ASP A 104 5.51 -44.37 0.40
N PHE A 105 4.21 -44.58 0.60
CA PHE A 105 3.39 -45.41 -0.30
C PHE A 105 3.42 -44.88 -1.73
N VAL A 106 3.24 -43.57 -1.94
CA VAL A 106 3.22 -43.00 -3.30
C VAL A 106 4.60 -43.12 -3.94
N GLN A 107 5.68 -42.87 -3.19
CA GLN A 107 7.04 -43.03 -3.68
C GLN A 107 7.33 -44.47 -4.11
N GLU A 108 6.98 -45.46 -3.30
CA GLU A 108 7.12 -46.88 -3.65
C GLU A 108 6.23 -47.27 -4.83
N ARG A 109 5.00 -46.73 -4.90
CA ARG A 109 4.07 -46.97 -6.01
C ARG A 109 4.65 -46.44 -7.32
N VAL A 110 5.20 -45.22 -7.32
CA VAL A 110 5.86 -44.64 -8.50
C VAL A 110 7.08 -45.46 -8.91
N LYS A 111 7.93 -45.89 -7.96
CA LYS A 111 9.07 -46.77 -8.26
C LYS A 111 8.64 -48.09 -8.90
N ALA A 112 7.62 -48.75 -8.34
CA ALA A 112 7.07 -49.98 -8.92
C ALA A 112 6.46 -49.74 -10.31
N LEU A 113 5.77 -48.62 -10.52
CA LEU A 113 5.21 -48.25 -11.83
C LEU A 113 6.29 -48.06 -12.90
N ARG A 114 7.36 -47.32 -12.58
CA ARG A 114 8.51 -47.10 -13.48
C ARG A 114 9.24 -48.42 -13.79
N ALA A 115 9.40 -49.29 -12.79
CA ALA A 115 10.06 -50.59 -12.97
C ALA A 115 9.25 -51.55 -13.85
N GLN A 116 7.91 -51.50 -13.77
CA GLN A 116 7.03 -52.37 -14.55
C GLN A 116 6.68 -51.81 -15.94
N ASN A 117 6.80 -50.51 -16.14
CA ASN A 117 6.45 -49.83 -17.39
C ASN A 117 7.62 -48.94 -17.84
N HIS A 118 8.61 -49.53 -18.50
CA HIS A 118 9.80 -48.82 -18.96
C HIS A 118 9.43 -47.61 -19.84
N GLY A 119 9.95 -46.42 -19.47
CA GLY A 119 9.70 -45.15 -20.17
C GLY A 119 8.37 -44.47 -19.81
N CYS A 120 7.61 -45.00 -18.85
CA CYS A 120 6.38 -44.40 -18.35
C CYS A 120 6.54 -43.96 -16.88
N TYR A 121 5.78 -42.95 -16.46
CA TYR A 121 5.76 -42.44 -15.07
C TYR A 121 7.07 -41.79 -14.57
N ASP A 122 8.00 -41.52 -15.48
CA ASP A 122 9.22 -40.75 -15.17
C ASP A 122 8.93 -39.27 -14.92
N ASN A 123 7.73 -38.81 -15.30
CA ASN A 123 7.26 -37.44 -15.15
C ASN A 123 6.46 -37.17 -13.87
N ILE A 124 6.35 -38.14 -12.94
CA ILE A 124 5.65 -37.94 -11.66
C ILE A 124 6.52 -38.28 -10.47
N CYS A 125 6.44 -37.54 -9.38
CA CYS A 125 7.09 -37.89 -8.12
C CYS A 125 6.20 -37.54 -6.91
N CYS A 126 6.63 -37.94 -5.72
CA CYS A 126 5.99 -37.56 -4.47
C CYS A 126 7.02 -37.04 -3.48
N LEU A 127 6.75 -35.87 -2.92
CA LEU A 127 7.55 -35.17 -1.94
C LEU A 127 6.80 -35.13 -0.61
N ARG A 128 7.49 -35.56 0.46
CA ARG A 128 6.97 -35.37 1.83
C ARG A 128 7.23 -33.92 2.25
N SER A 129 6.19 -33.09 2.31
CA SER A 129 6.33 -31.67 2.62
C SER A 129 5.06 -31.07 3.19
N ASN A 130 5.19 -29.86 3.74
CA ASN A 130 4.09 -29.06 4.23
C ASN A 130 3.90 -27.83 3.32
N ALA A 131 2.93 -27.93 2.41
CA ALA A 131 2.60 -26.85 1.49
C ALA A 131 2.10 -25.58 2.20
N MET A 132 1.61 -25.66 3.44
CA MET A 132 1.17 -24.47 4.18
C MET A 132 2.31 -23.65 4.78
N LYS A 133 3.51 -24.23 4.91
CA LYS A 133 4.65 -23.57 5.54
C LYS A 133 5.78 -23.26 4.56
N ASN A 134 6.01 -24.17 3.61
CA ASN A 134 7.27 -24.22 2.87
C ASN A 134 7.07 -24.23 1.35
N LEU A 135 5.85 -23.98 0.84
CA LEU A 135 5.59 -24.04 -0.61
C LEU A 135 6.52 -23.11 -1.42
N PRO A 136 6.74 -21.84 -1.02
CA PRO A 136 7.61 -20.93 -1.75
C PRO A 136 9.09 -21.33 -1.75
N ASN A 137 9.51 -22.26 -0.88
CA ASN A 137 10.87 -22.77 -0.87
C ASN A 137 11.12 -23.76 -2.01
N PHE A 138 10.09 -24.44 -2.53
CA PHE A 138 10.27 -25.47 -3.56
C PHE A 138 10.13 -24.95 -4.99
N PHE A 139 9.38 -23.87 -5.20
CA PHE A 139 8.99 -23.41 -6.54
C PHE A 139 9.42 -21.97 -6.78
N HIS A 140 9.95 -21.70 -7.97
CA HIS A 140 10.19 -20.34 -8.42
C HIS A 140 8.87 -19.60 -8.68
N LYS A 141 8.96 -18.28 -8.72
CA LYS A 141 7.86 -17.42 -9.19
C LYS A 141 7.42 -17.90 -10.58
N TYR A 142 6.12 -18.08 -10.77
CA TYR A 142 5.52 -18.46 -12.06
C TYR A 142 5.98 -19.82 -12.63
N GLN A 143 6.39 -20.76 -11.78
CA GLN A 143 6.79 -22.08 -12.23
C GLN A 143 5.60 -23.00 -12.57
N LEU A 144 4.51 -22.93 -11.81
CA LEU A 144 3.39 -23.86 -11.91
C LEU A 144 2.31 -23.37 -12.89
N SER A 145 1.78 -24.26 -13.72
CA SER A 145 0.51 -24.01 -14.46
C SER A 145 -0.71 -24.52 -13.75
N LYS A 146 -0.62 -25.64 -13.02
CA LYS A 146 -1.79 -26.31 -12.45
C LYS A 146 -1.49 -26.73 -11.03
N MET A 147 -2.36 -26.36 -10.10
CA MET A 147 -2.33 -26.84 -8.73
C MET A 147 -3.62 -27.60 -8.43
N PHE A 148 -3.57 -28.66 -7.64
CA PHE A 148 -4.75 -29.47 -7.30
C PHE A 148 -4.91 -29.57 -5.78
N PHE A 149 -6.12 -29.39 -5.29
CA PHE A 149 -6.58 -29.41 -3.90
C PHE A 149 -7.84 -30.28 -3.82
N LEU A 150 -7.64 -31.60 -3.85
CA LEU A 150 -8.74 -32.56 -3.93
C LEU A 150 -9.02 -33.19 -2.57
N PHE A 151 -10.26 -33.07 -2.11
CA PHE A 151 -10.76 -33.54 -0.82
C PHE A 151 -9.94 -33.05 0.39
N PRO A 152 -9.68 -31.72 0.52
CA PRO A 152 -8.94 -31.19 1.65
C PRO A 152 -9.71 -31.30 2.97
N ASP A 153 -8.98 -31.29 4.08
CA ASP A 153 -9.57 -31.40 5.42
C ASP A 153 -10.50 -30.20 5.75
N PRO A 154 -11.78 -30.44 6.11
CA PRO A 154 -12.78 -29.35 6.27
C PRO A 154 -12.62 -28.53 7.54
N HIS A 155 -11.98 -29.08 8.59
CA HIS A 155 -11.76 -28.42 9.88
C HIS A 155 -12.98 -27.63 10.43
N PHE A 156 -14.12 -28.28 10.65
CA PHE A 156 -15.41 -27.68 11.04
C PHE A 156 -15.44 -26.72 12.25
N LYS A 157 -14.43 -26.75 13.13
CA LYS A 157 -14.39 -25.85 14.30
C LYS A 157 -13.79 -24.52 13.87
N LYS A 158 -14.47 -23.40 14.14
CA LYS A 158 -13.98 -22.03 13.85
C LYS A 158 -12.52 -21.79 14.24
N THR A 159 -12.10 -22.28 15.42
CA THR A 159 -10.72 -22.16 15.92
C THR A 159 -9.67 -22.89 15.07
N LYS A 160 -10.11 -23.81 14.19
CA LYS A 160 -9.29 -24.62 13.29
C LYS A 160 -9.42 -24.19 11.82
N HIS A 161 -10.19 -23.16 11.48
CA HIS A 161 -10.30 -22.68 10.09
C HIS A 161 -8.95 -22.21 9.53
N LYS A 162 -8.06 -21.71 10.40
CA LYS A 162 -6.65 -21.40 10.07
C LYS A 162 -5.83 -22.60 9.56
N TRP A 163 -6.35 -23.82 9.65
CA TRP A 163 -5.71 -25.03 9.12
C TRP A 163 -6.29 -25.47 7.77
N ARG A 164 -7.29 -24.75 7.23
CA ARG A 164 -7.81 -25.00 5.88
C ARG A 164 -6.75 -24.59 4.85
N ILE A 165 -6.52 -25.46 3.87
CA ILE A 165 -5.50 -25.26 2.83
C ILE A 165 -5.84 -24.11 1.87
N ILE A 166 -7.13 -23.76 1.74
CA ILE A 166 -7.60 -22.58 1.04
C ILE A 166 -7.90 -21.49 2.06
N SER A 167 -7.05 -20.45 2.08
CA SER A 167 -7.14 -19.27 2.93
C SER A 167 -6.45 -18.09 2.27
N THR A 168 -6.82 -16.86 2.64
CA THR A 168 -6.33 -15.63 2.00
C THR A 168 -4.81 -15.49 1.99
N SER A 169 -4.13 -15.91 3.07
CA SER A 169 -2.66 -15.87 3.14
C SER A 169 -2.02 -16.83 2.15
N LEU A 170 -2.51 -18.08 2.11
CA LEU A 170 -1.96 -19.11 1.22
C LEU A 170 -2.28 -18.83 -0.25
N LEU A 171 -3.42 -18.20 -0.56
CA LEU A 171 -3.74 -17.77 -1.91
C LEU A 171 -2.69 -16.80 -2.49
N SER A 172 -2.06 -15.97 -1.64
CA SER A 172 -0.96 -15.09 -2.07
C SER A 172 0.28 -15.89 -2.48
N GLU A 173 0.61 -16.95 -1.74
CA GLU A 173 1.70 -17.86 -2.08
C GLU A 173 1.40 -18.68 -3.33
N TYR A 174 0.15 -19.13 -3.50
CA TYR A 174 -0.27 -19.85 -4.70
C TYR A 174 -0.19 -18.95 -5.94
N ALA A 175 -0.63 -17.70 -5.83
CA ALA A 175 -0.52 -16.70 -6.90
C ALA A 175 0.94 -16.37 -7.25
N TYR A 176 1.87 -16.46 -6.29
CA TYR A 176 3.30 -16.26 -6.54
C TYR A 176 3.91 -17.40 -7.37
N VAL A 177 3.60 -18.65 -7.02
CA VAL A 177 4.17 -19.82 -7.72
C VAL A 177 3.46 -20.16 -9.04
N LEU A 178 2.21 -19.73 -9.23
CA LEU A 178 1.43 -19.93 -10.46
C LEU A 178 1.75 -18.90 -11.53
N ARG A 179 2.07 -19.35 -12.75
CA ARG A 179 2.25 -18.46 -13.90
C ARG A 179 0.95 -17.74 -14.28
N PRO A 180 1.04 -16.58 -14.98
CA PRO A 180 -0.13 -15.99 -15.63
C PRO A 180 -0.86 -17.01 -16.51
N GLY A 181 -2.19 -17.08 -16.41
CA GLY A 181 -2.97 -18.14 -17.07
C GLY A 181 -3.01 -19.48 -16.31
N GLY A 182 -2.31 -19.61 -15.19
CA GLY A 182 -2.31 -20.78 -14.33
C GLY A 182 -3.67 -21.04 -13.70
N ARG A 183 -3.93 -22.32 -13.36
CA ARG A 183 -5.21 -22.81 -12.84
C ARG A 183 -5.03 -23.51 -11.50
N ILE A 184 -5.88 -23.12 -10.58
CA ILE A 184 -6.28 -23.89 -9.40
C ILE A 184 -7.03 -25.21 -9.74
N TYR A 185 -7.19 -26.20 -8.85
CA TYR A 185 -7.95 -27.50 -8.90
C TYR A 185 -8.72 -27.82 -7.60
N THR A 186 -9.94 -27.33 -7.28
CA THR A 186 -10.63 -27.69 -6.00
C THR A 186 -11.85 -28.63 -6.12
N ILE A 187 -11.86 -29.71 -5.33
CA ILE A 187 -13.02 -30.62 -5.16
C ILE A 187 -13.17 -31.02 -3.71
N THR A 188 -14.41 -31.12 -3.20
CA THR A 188 -14.70 -31.65 -1.87
C THR A 188 -16.05 -32.37 -1.81
N ASP A 189 -16.23 -33.26 -0.84
CA ASP A 189 -17.51 -33.87 -0.48
C ASP A 189 -18.30 -33.07 0.58
N VAL A 190 -17.75 -31.94 1.05
CA VAL A 190 -18.35 -31.09 2.08
C VAL A 190 -18.80 -29.75 1.47
N GLU A 191 -20.11 -29.53 1.41
CA GLU A 191 -20.72 -28.32 0.83
C GLU A 191 -20.26 -27.02 1.53
N GLU A 192 -20.17 -27.02 2.86
CA GLU A 192 -19.67 -25.85 3.62
C GLU A 192 -18.21 -25.50 3.24
N LEU A 193 -17.37 -26.51 3.01
CA LEU A 193 -15.99 -26.30 2.58
C LEU A 193 -15.94 -25.81 1.13
N HIS A 194 -16.83 -26.30 0.27
CA HIS A 194 -16.94 -25.82 -1.10
C HIS A 194 -17.25 -24.32 -1.12
N HIS A 195 -18.29 -23.87 -0.41
CA HIS A 195 -18.62 -22.45 -0.33
C HIS A 195 -17.46 -21.62 0.26
N TRP A 196 -16.75 -22.15 1.26
CA TRP A 196 -15.57 -21.49 1.80
C TRP A 196 -14.48 -21.30 0.73
N MET A 197 -14.19 -22.33 -0.06
CA MET A 197 -13.17 -22.27 -1.11
C MET A 197 -13.56 -21.27 -2.21
N VAL A 198 -14.81 -21.33 -2.69
CA VAL A 198 -15.34 -20.40 -3.70
C VAL A 198 -15.24 -18.96 -3.20
N ASP A 199 -15.73 -18.68 -1.99
CA ASP A 199 -15.75 -17.33 -1.42
C ASP A 199 -14.34 -16.74 -1.26
N HIS A 200 -13.35 -17.54 -0.85
CA HIS A 200 -11.97 -17.08 -0.72
C HIS A 200 -11.29 -16.86 -2.07
N LEU A 201 -11.56 -17.73 -3.05
CA LEU A 201 -10.99 -17.61 -4.39
C LEU A 201 -11.60 -16.42 -5.16
N GLU A 202 -12.92 -16.25 -5.14
CA GLU A 202 -13.62 -15.17 -5.86
C GLU A 202 -13.33 -13.78 -5.28
N ARG A 203 -13.08 -13.67 -3.97
CA ARG A 203 -12.72 -12.39 -3.34
C ARG A 203 -11.25 -12.00 -3.51
N PHE A 204 -10.40 -12.92 -3.95
CA PHE A 204 -8.96 -12.65 -4.05
C PHE A 204 -8.65 -11.96 -5.40
N ALA A 205 -8.07 -10.76 -5.34
CA ALA A 205 -7.98 -9.89 -6.52
C ALA A 205 -7.13 -10.45 -7.69
N LEU A 206 -6.17 -11.34 -7.43
CA LEU A 206 -5.31 -11.94 -8.46
C LEU A 206 -5.97 -13.10 -9.19
N PHE A 207 -7.26 -13.29 -8.98
CA PHE A 207 -7.92 -14.53 -9.27
C PHE A 207 -9.30 -14.22 -9.89
N ARG A 208 -9.54 -14.58 -11.16
CA ARG A 208 -10.88 -14.55 -11.81
C ARG A 208 -11.47 -15.93 -12.13
N ARG A 209 -12.74 -16.19 -11.77
CA ARG A 209 -13.50 -17.40 -12.16
C ARG A 209 -13.62 -17.59 -13.68
N ILE A 210 -13.29 -18.78 -14.18
CA ILE A 210 -13.47 -19.14 -15.60
C ILE A 210 -14.89 -19.64 -15.87
N SER A 211 -15.29 -19.64 -17.14
CA SER A 211 -16.63 -20.07 -17.54
C SER A 211 -16.79 -21.59 -17.48
N ASP A 212 -18.03 -22.07 -17.28
CA ASP A 212 -18.33 -23.51 -17.26
C ASP A 212 -17.95 -24.24 -18.56
N LYS A 213 -17.90 -23.51 -19.69
CA LYS A 213 -17.45 -24.04 -20.99
C LYS A 213 -15.94 -24.30 -20.99
N GLU A 214 -15.15 -23.29 -20.62
CA GLU A 214 -13.67 -23.41 -20.56
C GLU A 214 -13.22 -24.45 -19.54
N TYR A 215 -14.02 -24.68 -18.51
CA TYR A 215 -13.85 -25.78 -17.57
C TYR A 215 -14.08 -27.13 -18.22
N ALA A 216 -15.23 -27.31 -18.88
CA ALA A 216 -15.58 -28.58 -19.50
C ALA A 216 -14.59 -28.99 -20.60
N ASP A 217 -13.95 -28.02 -21.25
CA ASP A 217 -12.95 -28.24 -22.30
C ASP A 217 -11.58 -28.71 -21.76
N ASP A 218 -11.30 -28.57 -20.45
CA ASP A 218 -10.01 -28.99 -19.90
C ASP A 218 -9.96 -30.51 -19.64
N PRO A 219 -9.05 -31.25 -20.29
CA PRO A 219 -9.00 -32.72 -20.21
C PRO A 219 -8.67 -33.26 -18.81
N VAL A 220 -8.22 -32.42 -17.87
CA VAL A 220 -8.02 -32.84 -16.47
C VAL A 220 -9.33 -33.00 -15.71
N VAL A 221 -10.39 -32.26 -16.08
CA VAL A 221 -11.62 -32.14 -15.30
C VAL A 221 -12.32 -33.48 -15.06
N PRO A 222 -12.50 -34.36 -16.07
CA PRO A 222 -13.09 -35.68 -15.85
C PRO A 222 -12.30 -36.52 -14.82
N LEU A 223 -10.99 -36.31 -14.72
CA LEU A 223 -10.13 -37.07 -13.82
C LEU A 223 -10.29 -36.63 -12.35
N LEU A 224 -10.63 -35.38 -12.09
CA LEU A 224 -10.64 -34.83 -10.73
C LEU A 224 -11.66 -35.54 -9.81
N PHE A 225 -12.79 -36.00 -10.37
CA PHE A 225 -13.90 -36.58 -9.60
C PHE A 225 -13.66 -38.03 -9.15
N GLU A 226 -12.90 -38.81 -9.93
CA GLU A 226 -12.81 -40.27 -9.76
C GLU A 226 -11.38 -40.82 -9.74
N SER A 227 -10.37 -39.99 -10.00
CA SER A 227 -8.97 -40.46 -9.99
C SER A 227 -8.41 -40.58 -8.57
N THR A 228 -8.96 -39.85 -7.61
CA THR A 228 -8.55 -39.95 -6.20
C THR A 228 -9.33 -41.04 -5.47
N GLU A 229 -8.69 -41.68 -4.48
CA GLU A 229 -9.34 -42.73 -3.71
C GLU A 229 -10.51 -42.21 -2.86
N GLU A 230 -10.41 -40.97 -2.38
CA GLU A 230 -11.47 -40.22 -1.72
C GLU A 230 -12.65 -40.00 -2.66
N GLY A 231 -12.42 -39.55 -3.91
CA GLY A 231 -13.48 -39.40 -4.91
C GLY A 231 -14.19 -40.71 -5.26
N GLN A 232 -13.45 -41.80 -5.39
CA GLN A 232 -14.02 -43.15 -5.57
C GLN A 232 -14.82 -43.61 -4.36
N LYS A 233 -14.36 -43.29 -3.14
CA LYS A 233 -15.08 -43.61 -1.90
C LYS A 233 -16.41 -42.86 -1.81
N VAL A 234 -16.43 -41.57 -2.15
CA VAL A 234 -17.65 -40.75 -2.16
C VAL A 234 -18.65 -41.32 -3.17
N THR A 235 -18.19 -41.69 -4.36
CA THR A 235 -19.02 -42.31 -5.42
C THR A 235 -19.62 -43.64 -4.95
N ARG A 236 -18.83 -44.52 -4.35
CA ARG A 236 -19.33 -45.80 -3.78
C ARG A 236 -20.36 -45.61 -2.68
N ASN A 237 -20.29 -44.50 -1.96
CA ASN A 237 -21.20 -44.15 -0.87
C ASN A 237 -22.39 -43.30 -1.36
N CYS A 238 -22.55 -43.09 -2.66
CA CYS A 238 -23.57 -42.20 -3.25
C CYS A 238 -23.56 -40.77 -2.67
N GLY A 239 -22.38 -40.27 -2.30
CA GLY A 239 -22.21 -38.92 -1.77
C GLY A 239 -22.05 -37.88 -2.88
N ASN A 240 -22.41 -36.62 -2.57
CA ASN A 240 -22.25 -35.50 -3.48
C ASN A 240 -20.77 -35.06 -3.57
N LYS A 241 -20.35 -34.63 -4.75
CA LYS A 241 -19.03 -34.04 -5.00
C LYS A 241 -19.23 -32.62 -5.51
N TRP A 242 -18.67 -31.66 -4.78
CA TRP A 242 -18.75 -30.23 -5.09
C TRP A 242 -17.41 -29.80 -5.67
N ALA A 243 -17.40 -29.43 -6.95
CA ALA A 243 -16.23 -28.85 -7.60
C ALA A 243 -16.30 -27.33 -7.48
N ALA A 244 -15.20 -26.71 -7.06
CA ALA A 244 -15.00 -25.28 -7.17
C ALA A 244 -13.93 -25.04 -8.22
N LEU A 245 -14.15 -23.99 -9.00
CA LEU A 245 -13.60 -23.88 -10.33
C LEU A 245 -12.68 -22.68 -10.38
N GLU A 246 -11.44 -22.94 -10.73
CA GLU A 246 -10.41 -21.93 -10.63
C GLU A 246 -10.05 -21.22 -11.90
N ILE A 247 -9.13 -20.30 -11.70
CA ILE A 247 -9.44 -18.92 -11.66
C ILE A 247 -8.15 -18.38 -12.25
N GLU A 248 -8.25 -17.82 -13.44
CA GLU A 248 -7.10 -17.38 -14.21
C GLU A 248 -6.38 -16.26 -13.45
N ASN A 249 -5.08 -16.44 -13.18
CA ASN A 249 -4.25 -15.33 -12.75
C ASN A 249 -4.21 -14.33 -13.90
N MET A 250 -4.77 -13.14 -13.71
CA MET A 250 -4.81 -12.11 -14.76
C MET A 250 -3.38 -11.92 -15.30
N PRO A 251 -3.18 -11.89 -16.63
CA PRO A 251 -1.92 -11.35 -17.17
C PRO A 251 -1.71 -9.97 -16.56
N GLU A 252 -0.46 -9.55 -16.33
CA GLU A 252 -0.11 -8.21 -15.82
C GLU A 252 -0.80 -7.11 -16.65
N GLN A 253 -2.04 -6.83 -16.28
CA GLN A 253 -2.91 -5.76 -16.73
C GLN A 253 -3.54 -5.27 -15.45
N SER A 254 -2.88 -4.25 -14.87
CA SER A 254 -3.39 -3.29 -13.90
C SER A 254 -4.78 -3.63 -13.35
N SER A 255 -4.85 -4.56 -12.40
CA SER A 255 -6.07 -4.88 -11.67
C SER A 255 -6.33 -3.75 -10.67
N GLY A 256 -7.30 -2.90 -11.03
CA GLY A 256 -7.75 -1.75 -10.25
C GLY A 256 -8.59 -2.12 -9.03
N VAL A 257 -8.01 -2.87 -8.09
CA VAL A 257 -8.51 -2.95 -6.71
C VAL A 257 -7.31 -2.84 -5.77
N ASP A 258 -7.28 -1.73 -5.01
CA ASP A 258 -6.43 -1.40 -3.87
C ASP A 258 -4.91 -1.18 -4.08
N VAL A 259 -4.55 -0.34 -5.05
CA VAL A 259 -3.25 0.38 -5.07
C VAL A 259 -3.46 1.90 -5.19
N TYR A 260 -4.62 2.38 -4.74
CA TYR A 260 -4.97 3.81 -4.82
C TYR A 260 -4.56 4.60 -3.56
N GLU A 261 -4.59 3.96 -2.38
CA GLU A 261 -4.21 4.60 -1.10
C GLU A 261 -2.85 4.19 -0.55
N SER A 262 -2.27 3.09 -1.04
CA SER A 262 -0.84 2.89 -0.91
C SER A 262 -0.19 3.49 -2.16
N LEU A 263 0.65 4.50 -1.95
CA LEU A 263 1.63 5.04 -2.89
C LEU A 263 1.73 4.18 -4.15
N ALA A 264 1.24 4.68 -5.29
CA ALA A 264 1.39 3.95 -6.55
C ALA A 264 2.88 3.53 -6.66
N PRO A 265 3.19 2.23 -6.82
CA PRO A 265 4.55 1.71 -6.72
C PRO A 265 5.49 2.26 -7.82
N THR A 266 4.95 3.04 -8.75
CA THR A 266 5.65 3.74 -9.82
C THR A 266 6.45 4.95 -9.36
N TYR A 267 6.09 5.62 -8.26
CA TYR A 267 6.77 6.84 -7.81
C TYR A 267 7.35 6.70 -6.40
N SER A 268 8.54 7.27 -6.20
CA SER A 268 9.19 7.29 -4.88
C SER A 268 8.28 7.95 -3.85
N LEU A 269 8.26 7.41 -2.63
CA LEU A 269 7.57 7.99 -1.47
C LEU A 269 7.78 9.51 -1.39
N TRP A 270 9.01 10.00 -1.55
CA TRP A 270 9.34 11.42 -1.51
C TRP A 270 8.60 12.29 -2.54
N VAL A 271 8.26 11.73 -3.72
CA VAL A 271 7.49 12.44 -4.75
C VAL A 271 6.07 12.70 -4.28
N HIS A 272 5.44 11.69 -3.65
CA HIS A 272 4.10 11.84 -3.08
C HIS A 272 4.08 12.85 -1.93
N LEU A 273 5.08 12.81 -1.05
CA LEU A 273 5.21 13.74 0.08
C LEU A 273 5.43 15.17 -0.43
N ALA A 274 6.33 15.36 -1.40
CA ALA A 274 6.62 16.68 -1.99
C ALA A 274 5.41 17.24 -2.74
N ALA A 275 4.72 16.42 -3.53
CA ALA A 275 3.50 16.81 -4.23
C ALA A 275 2.37 17.17 -3.25
N GLY A 276 2.22 16.43 -2.15
CA GLY A 276 1.27 16.73 -1.08
C GLY A 276 1.58 18.05 -0.37
N ALA A 277 2.85 18.32 -0.06
CA ALA A 277 3.28 19.61 0.49
C ALA A 277 2.95 20.78 -0.44
N ALA A 278 3.27 20.63 -1.73
CA ALA A 278 3.02 21.65 -2.74
C ALA A 278 1.51 21.93 -2.90
N ALA A 279 0.69 20.88 -2.91
CA ALA A 279 -0.76 20.98 -2.94
C ALA A 279 -1.32 21.78 -1.74
N GLY A 280 -0.91 21.43 -0.52
CA GLY A 280 -1.34 22.15 0.69
C GLY A 280 -0.90 23.61 0.71
N MET A 281 0.33 23.91 0.29
CA MET A 281 0.81 25.29 0.19
C MET A 281 0.01 26.11 -0.84
N ALA A 282 -0.23 25.54 -2.02
CA ALA A 282 -0.99 26.20 -3.07
C ALA A 282 -2.43 26.47 -2.62
N GLU A 283 -3.05 25.51 -1.94
CA GLU A 283 -4.40 25.64 -1.38
C GLU A 283 -4.49 26.80 -0.39
N HIS A 284 -3.61 26.85 0.60
CA HIS A 284 -3.58 27.95 1.57
C HIS A 284 -3.30 29.34 0.95
N CYS A 285 -2.49 29.41 -0.11
CA CYS A 285 -2.18 30.67 -0.78
C CYS A 285 -3.32 31.19 -1.66
N VAL A 286 -3.98 30.30 -2.41
CA VAL A 286 -5.08 30.68 -3.32
C VAL A 286 -6.35 30.99 -2.55
N MET A 287 -6.63 30.22 -1.48
CA MET A 287 -7.82 30.40 -0.64
C MET A 287 -7.71 31.58 0.35
N PHE A 288 -6.55 32.25 0.38
CA PHE A 288 -6.23 33.30 1.34
C PHE A 288 -7.25 34.46 1.40
N PRO A 289 -7.80 34.99 0.27
CA PRO A 289 -8.80 36.06 0.32
C PRO A 289 -10.11 35.65 1.00
N VAL A 290 -10.53 34.40 0.80
CA VAL A 290 -11.73 33.83 1.42
C VAL A 290 -11.51 33.64 2.91
N ASP A 291 -10.34 33.12 3.28
CA ASP A 291 -9.91 32.98 4.66
C ASP A 291 -9.91 34.33 5.40
N SER A 292 -9.44 35.40 4.75
CA SER A 292 -9.44 36.75 5.34
C SER A 292 -10.85 37.24 5.70
N VAL A 293 -11.85 36.98 4.85
CA VAL A 293 -13.26 37.28 5.16
C VAL A 293 -13.76 36.41 6.32
N LYS A 294 -13.48 35.10 6.27
CA LYS A 294 -13.86 34.14 7.33
C LYS A 294 -13.31 34.57 8.69
N THR A 295 -12.02 34.87 8.78
CA THR A 295 -11.35 35.27 10.01
C THR A 295 -11.93 36.56 10.58
N ARG A 296 -12.23 37.56 9.74
CA ARG A 296 -12.90 38.79 10.20
C ARG A 296 -14.31 38.54 10.72
N LEU A 297 -15.08 37.68 10.06
CA LEU A 297 -16.41 37.30 10.52
C LEU A 297 -16.36 36.59 11.87
N GLN A 298 -15.44 35.63 12.04
CA GLN A 298 -15.29 34.84 13.26
C GLN A 298 -14.63 35.62 14.41
N SER A 299 -13.85 36.66 14.13
CA SER A 299 -13.28 37.54 15.15
C SER A 299 -14.37 38.29 15.94
N LEU A 300 -14.11 38.61 17.20
CA LEU A 300 -15.03 39.43 18.02
C LEU A 300 -14.99 40.93 17.67
N CYS A 301 -14.03 41.37 16.86
CA CYS A 301 -13.94 42.76 16.44
C CYS A 301 -15.10 43.12 15.47
N PRO A 302 -15.73 44.30 15.63
CA PRO A 302 -16.73 44.76 14.68
C PRO A 302 -16.14 44.90 13.28
N CYS A 303 -16.73 44.23 12.29
CA CYS A 303 -16.27 44.27 10.89
C CYS A 303 -17.47 44.55 9.95
N PRO A 304 -17.32 45.39 8.92
CA PRO A 304 -18.38 45.68 7.94
C PRO A 304 -18.87 44.44 7.18
N GLU A 305 -18.01 43.42 7.05
CA GLU A 305 -18.29 42.17 6.35
C GLU A 305 -19.39 41.35 7.04
N SER A 306 -19.61 41.56 8.33
CA SER A 306 -20.72 40.92 9.09
C SER A 306 -22.11 41.24 8.53
N LYS A 307 -22.25 42.36 7.80
CA LYS A 307 -23.51 42.78 7.16
C LYS A 307 -23.65 42.28 5.71
N CYS A 308 -22.63 41.61 5.17
CA CYS A 308 -22.64 41.14 3.80
C CYS A 308 -23.46 39.84 3.68
N PRO A 309 -24.33 39.70 2.67
CA PRO A 309 -25.21 38.54 2.54
C PRO A 309 -24.45 37.26 2.17
N THR A 310 -23.33 37.39 1.45
CA THR A 310 -22.52 36.24 1.01
C THR A 310 -21.02 36.49 1.24
N PRO A 311 -20.23 35.42 1.48
CA PRO A 311 -18.77 35.55 1.60
C PRO A 311 -18.11 36.17 0.35
N ILE A 312 -18.64 35.88 -0.84
CA ILE A 312 -18.16 36.47 -2.11
C ILE A 312 -18.37 37.98 -2.11
N HIS A 313 -19.53 38.45 -1.64
CA HIS A 313 -19.77 39.88 -1.47
C HIS A 313 -18.85 40.48 -0.41
N GLY A 314 -18.52 39.71 0.64
CA GLY A 314 -17.51 40.07 1.63
C GLY A 314 -16.12 40.30 1.00
N VAL A 315 -15.65 39.37 0.15
CA VAL A 315 -14.38 39.52 -0.57
C VAL A 315 -14.43 40.74 -1.49
N ALA A 316 -15.49 40.88 -2.30
CA ALA A 316 -15.65 42.01 -3.22
C ALA A 316 -15.69 43.36 -2.47
N SER A 317 -16.36 43.42 -1.33
CA SER A 317 -16.42 44.60 -0.46
C SER A 317 -15.05 44.92 0.14
N MET A 318 -14.30 43.90 0.61
CA MET A 318 -12.95 44.08 1.12
C MET A 318 -12.00 44.62 0.05
N VAL A 319 -12.04 44.05 -1.16
CA VAL A 319 -11.22 44.50 -2.29
C VAL A 319 -11.55 45.95 -2.69
N ARG A 320 -12.84 46.33 -2.69
CA ARG A 320 -13.26 47.70 -3.01
C ARG A 320 -12.86 48.72 -1.95
N ARG A 321 -12.85 48.34 -0.66
CA ARG A 321 -12.58 49.26 0.46
C ARG A 321 -11.10 49.40 0.78
N GLU A 322 -10.36 48.30 0.77
CA GLU A 322 -8.97 48.25 1.25
C GLU A 322 -7.96 47.88 0.16
N GLY A 323 -8.43 47.53 -1.05
CA GLY A 323 -7.59 47.12 -2.17
C GLY A 323 -7.34 45.61 -2.23
N PHE A 324 -7.02 45.12 -3.43
CA PHE A 324 -6.82 43.69 -3.71
C PHE A 324 -5.72 43.06 -2.85
N TRP A 325 -4.56 43.70 -2.77
CA TRP A 325 -3.40 43.21 -2.02
C TRP A 325 -3.63 43.10 -0.51
N ARG A 326 -4.63 43.83 0.02
CA ARG A 326 -5.00 43.72 1.43
C ARG A 326 -5.47 42.31 1.78
N THR A 327 -6.14 41.63 0.86
CA THR A 327 -6.69 40.30 1.10
C THR A 327 -5.61 39.26 1.37
N PHE A 328 -4.39 39.47 0.86
CA PHE A 328 -3.22 38.57 0.98
C PHE A 328 -2.29 38.90 2.16
N ARG A 329 -2.67 39.85 3.02
CA ARG A 329 -1.81 40.28 4.11
C ARG A 329 -1.61 39.15 5.13
N GLY A 330 -0.36 38.68 5.25
CA GLY A 330 0.01 37.55 6.11
C GLY A 330 0.33 36.26 5.36
N VAL A 331 0.12 36.20 4.03
CA VAL A 331 0.41 34.99 3.21
C VAL A 331 1.86 34.54 3.33
N ASN A 332 2.80 35.48 3.43
CA ASN A 332 4.23 35.19 3.59
C ASN A 332 4.53 34.39 4.87
N ALA A 333 3.78 34.62 5.95
CA ALA A 333 3.97 33.88 7.21
C ALA A 333 3.54 32.42 7.04
N VAL A 334 2.44 32.19 6.32
CA VAL A 334 1.91 30.85 6.03
C VAL A 334 2.84 30.10 5.10
N ALA A 335 3.30 30.74 4.01
CA ALA A 335 4.20 30.12 3.03
C ALA A 335 5.55 29.72 3.65
N VAL A 336 6.10 30.53 4.55
CA VAL A 336 7.36 30.21 5.26
C VAL A 336 7.13 29.16 6.35
N GLY A 337 6.01 29.24 7.08
CA GLY A 337 5.68 28.29 8.15
C GLY A 337 5.29 26.90 7.66
N SER A 338 4.68 26.80 6.48
CA SER A 338 4.20 25.53 5.93
C SER A 338 5.33 24.58 5.55
N VAL A 339 6.44 25.07 5.00
CA VAL A 339 7.57 24.23 4.56
C VAL A 339 8.14 23.35 5.69
N PRO A 340 8.60 23.90 6.84
CA PRO A 340 9.12 23.09 7.94
C PRO A 340 8.04 22.24 8.60
N ALA A 341 6.78 22.71 8.64
CA ALA A 341 5.67 21.94 9.20
C ALA A 341 5.37 20.67 8.39
N HIS A 342 5.28 20.77 7.06
CA HIS A 342 5.05 19.62 6.19
C HIS A 342 6.26 18.67 6.16
N ALA A 343 7.49 19.20 6.15
CA ALA A 343 8.69 18.38 6.26
C ALA A 343 8.70 17.54 7.55
N LEU A 344 8.33 18.15 8.68
CA LEU A 344 8.21 17.45 9.95
C LEU A 344 7.05 16.44 9.95
N TYR A 345 5.89 16.81 9.41
CA TYR A 345 4.74 15.91 9.25
C TYR A 345 5.17 14.60 8.58
N PHE A 346 5.79 14.68 7.41
CA PHE A 346 6.18 13.50 6.65
C PHE A 346 7.28 12.68 7.32
N THR A 347 8.25 13.36 7.95
CA THR A 347 9.31 12.67 8.69
C THR A 347 8.74 11.88 9.87
N VAL A 348 7.85 12.49 10.64
CA VAL A 348 7.18 11.85 11.78
C VAL A 348 6.27 10.74 11.29
N TYR A 349 5.49 10.98 10.24
CA TYR A 349 4.59 9.99 9.65
C TYR A 349 5.34 8.72 9.26
N GLU A 350 6.45 8.83 8.52
CA GLU A 350 7.25 7.68 8.10
C GLU A 350 7.93 6.96 9.25
N LYS A 351 8.44 7.69 10.25
CA LYS A 351 9.01 7.09 11.46
C LYS A 351 7.96 6.34 12.28
N PHE A 352 6.81 6.94 12.54
CA PHE A 352 5.74 6.30 13.30
C PHE A 352 5.12 5.13 12.54
N LYS A 353 4.93 5.26 11.23
CA LYS A 353 4.53 4.17 10.35
C LYS A 353 5.54 3.01 10.43
N SER A 354 6.83 3.27 10.25
CA SER A 354 7.87 2.22 10.35
C SER A 354 7.88 1.53 11.71
N LEU A 355 7.68 2.28 12.81
CA LEU A 355 7.62 1.75 14.17
C LEU A 355 6.36 0.92 14.45
N LEU A 356 5.19 1.38 14.00
CA LEU A 356 3.89 0.74 14.26
C LEU A 356 3.60 -0.46 13.34
N THR A 357 4.22 -0.50 12.16
CA THR A 357 3.97 -1.57 11.17
C THR A 357 4.98 -2.73 11.29
N GLY A 358 6.08 -2.54 12.02
CA GLY A 358 6.98 -3.61 12.47
C GLY A 358 7.37 -4.62 11.39
N ASN A 359 7.79 -4.19 10.19
CA ASN A 359 8.22 -5.06 9.06
C ASN A 359 7.27 -6.21 8.65
N THR A 360 6.06 -6.32 9.21
CA THR A 360 5.07 -7.34 8.85
C THR A 360 4.11 -6.77 7.82
N HIS A 361 4.26 -7.21 6.58
CA HIS A 361 3.33 -6.93 5.49
C HIS A 361 2.04 -7.74 5.67
N GLY A 362 1.03 -7.18 6.35
CA GLY A 362 -0.32 -7.76 6.30
C GLY A 362 -1.33 -7.21 7.32
N HIS A 363 -2.35 -6.50 6.81
CA HIS A 363 -3.72 -6.32 7.34
C HIS A 363 -3.95 -5.75 8.76
N ALA A 364 -2.94 -5.52 9.60
CA ALA A 364 -3.09 -4.77 10.87
C ALA A 364 -2.89 -3.24 10.70
N ASN A 365 -2.83 -2.74 9.46
CA ASN A 365 -2.11 -1.51 9.15
C ASN A 365 -2.96 -0.23 9.14
N THR A 366 -4.28 -0.29 8.95
CA THR A 366 -5.12 0.94 8.85
C THR A 366 -5.11 1.75 10.14
N LEU A 367 -5.20 1.09 11.30
CA LEU A 367 -5.09 1.76 12.60
C LEU A 367 -3.68 2.32 12.81
N SER A 368 -2.64 1.57 12.40
CA SER A 368 -1.26 2.04 12.47
C SER A 368 -1.00 3.28 11.60
N TYR A 369 -1.58 3.33 10.39
CA TYR A 369 -1.54 4.51 9.52
C TYR A 369 -2.31 5.69 10.10
N ALA A 370 -3.48 5.45 10.68
CA ALA A 370 -4.26 6.48 11.36
C ALA A 370 -3.50 7.06 12.56
N LEU A 371 -2.92 6.20 13.40
CA LEU A 371 -2.11 6.62 14.55
C LEU A 371 -0.84 7.37 14.12
N ALA A 372 -0.17 6.93 13.06
CA ALA A 372 0.97 7.64 12.48
C ALA A 372 0.56 9.02 11.94
N GLY A 373 -0.59 9.12 11.25
CA GLY A 373 -1.17 10.38 10.77
C GLY A 373 -1.54 11.33 11.90
N MET A 374 -2.16 10.82 12.97
CA MET A 374 -2.48 11.61 14.18
C MET A 374 -1.21 12.13 14.86
N ALA A 375 -0.20 11.27 15.05
CA ALA A 375 1.09 11.68 15.62
C ALA A 375 1.74 12.76 14.74
N ALA A 376 1.82 12.54 13.43
CA ALA A 376 2.36 13.51 12.48
C ALA A 376 1.62 14.86 12.52
N THR A 377 0.29 14.85 12.66
CA THR A 377 -0.54 16.06 12.76
C THR A 377 -0.21 16.87 14.02
N VAL A 378 0.05 16.22 15.16
CA VAL A 378 0.45 16.91 16.39
C VAL A 378 1.75 17.68 16.18
N PHE A 379 2.77 17.04 15.60
CA PHE A 379 4.06 17.69 15.34
C PHE A 379 3.98 18.75 14.24
N HIS A 380 3.18 18.51 13.20
CA HIS A 380 2.88 19.51 12.17
C HIS A 380 2.30 20.78 12.79
N ASP A 381 1.23 20.63 13.57
CA ASP A 381 0.53 21.77 14.17
C ASP A 381 1.42 22.51 15.16
N LEU A 382 2.33 21.81 15.86
CA LEU A 382 3.30 22.44 16.75
C LEU A 382 4.19 23.47 16.03
N VAL A 383 4.60 23.17 14.78
CA VAL A 383 5.43 24.05 13.96
C VAL A 383 4.59 25.09 13.21
N MET A 384 3.39 24.71 12.78
CA MET A 384 2.50 25.57 11.99
C MET A 384 1.79 26.64 12.83
N ASN A 385 1.54 26.38 14.12
CA ASN A 385 0.69 27.26 14.95
C ASN A 385 1.18 28.72 15.04
N PRO A 386 2.48 29.03 15.20
CA PRO A 386 2.95 30.42 15.21
C PRO A 386 2.64 31.17 13.91
N ALA A 387 2.79 30.51 12.76
CA ALA A 387 2.46 31.09 11.45
C ALA A 387 0.95 31.36 11.32
N GLU A 388 0.11 30.45 11.83
CA GLU A 388 -1.35 30.61 11.88
C GLU A 388 -1.79 31.78 12.78
N VAL A 389 -1.13 31.98 13.94
CA VAL A 389 -1.42 33.14 14.81
C VAL A 389 -1.10 34.45 14.10
N VAL A 390 0.05 34.53 13.44
CA VAL A 390 0.46 35.71 12.67
C VAL A 390 -0.48 35.95 11.50
N LYS A 391 -0.83 34.89 10.74
CA LYS A 391 -1.82 34.94 9.65
C LYS A 391 -3.10 35.61 10.13
N GLN A 392 -3.73 35.07 11.19
CA GLN A 392 -5.03 35.54 11.65
C GLN A 392 -4.99 36.98 12.20
N ARG A 393 -3.91 37.37 12.89
CA ARG A 393 -3.73 38.75 13.38
C ARG A 393 -3.48 39.76 12.25
N MET A 394 -2.83 39.35 11.17
CA MET A 394 -2.61 40.19 9.99
C MET A 394 -3.88 40.38 9.15
N GLN A 395 -4.79 39.40 9.16
CA GLN A 395 -6.07 39.41 8.43
C GLN A 395 -7.15 40.32 9.06
N MET A 396 -6.96 40.74 10.31
CA MET A 396 -7.86 41.66 11.01
C MET A 396 -7.95 43.02 10.31
N LEU A 397 -9.16 43.59 10.24
CA LEU A 397 -9.45 44.87 9.58
C LEU A 397 -8.51 46.00 10.04
N TYR A 398 -8.42 46.22 11.34
CA TYR A 398 -7.57 47.23 11.98
C TYR A 398 -6.29 46.61 12.54
N SER A 399 -5.63 45.73 11.78
CA SER A 399 -4.37 45.14 12.22
C SER A 399 -3.28 46.22 12.39
N PRO A 400 -2.71 46.40 13.59
CA PRO A 400 -1.76 47.47 13.90
C PRO A 400 -0.36 47.23 13.31
N TYR A 401 -0.11 46.04 12.78
CA TYR A 401 1.20 45.63 12.28
C TYR A 401 1.35 46.01 10.81
N GLY A 402 2.53 46.48 10.38
CA GLY A 402 2.89 46.78 8.99
C GLY A 402 3.15 45.53 8.15
N GLY A 403 3.78 44.50 8.74
CA GLY A 403 4.09 43.22 8.10
C GLY A 403 4.23 42.04 9.06
N SER A 404 4.40 40.83 8.51
CA SER A 404 4.43 39.59 9.30
C SER A 404 5.57 39.55 10.34
N LEU A 405 6.78 40.01 10.00
CA LEU A 405 7.91 40.07 10.95
C LEU A 405 7.66 41.06 12.09
N GLU A 406 7.06 42.22 11.76
CA GLU A 406 6.70 43.21 12.77
C GLU A 406 5.63 42.67 13.72
N CYS A 407 4.64 41.94 13.18
CA CYS A 407 3.66 41.21 13.99
C CYS A 407 4.34 40.22 14.94
N VAL A 408 5.23 39.35 14.43
CA VAL A 408 5.97 38.38 15.28
C VAL A 408 6.71 39.10 16.40
N ARG A 409 7.47 40.15 16.08
CA ARG A 409 8.27 40.91 17.06
C ARG A 409 7.40 41.58 18.12
N CYS A 410 6.27 42.16 17.71
CA CYS A 410 5.37 42.88 18.61
C CYS A 410 4.62 41.91 19.53
N VAL A 411 4.13 40.79 19.00
CA VAL A 411 3.47 39.73 19.80
C VAL A 411 4.45 39.11 20.79
N PHE A 412 5.66 38.77 20.33
CA PHE A 412 6.68 38.19 21.22
C PHE A 412 7.07 39.15 22.35
N ARG A 413 7.22 40.45 22.07
CA ARG A 413 7.60 41.45 23.09
C ARG A 413 6.48 41.77 24.08
N ASN A 414 5.23 41.84 23.61
CA ASN A 414 4.11 42.33 24.43
C ASN A 414 3.32 41.21 25.12
N GLU A 415 3.25 40.01 24.52
CA GLU A 415 2.43 38.90 25.03
C GLU A 415 3.25 37.63 25.33
N GLY A 416 4.52 37.60 24.92
CA GLY A 416 5.42 36.47 25.12
C GLY A 416 5.15 35.28 24.19
N ILE A 417 5.92 34.20 24.37
CA ILE A 417 5.85 33.01 23.52
C ILE A 417 4.53 32.24 23.68
N ALA A 418 3.90 32.31 24.86
CA ALA A 418 2.64 31.64 25.14
C ALA A 418 1.51 32.10 24.20
N ALA A 419 1.56 33.36 23.73
CA ALA A 419 0.57 33.91 22.80
C ALA A 419 0.52 33.14 21.46
N PHE A 420 1.65 32.59 21.01
CA PHE A 420 1.72 31.80 19.78
C PHE A 420 1.12 30.40 19.92
N TYR A 421 0.82 29.93 21.14
CA TYR A 421 0.34 28.58 21.41
C TYR A 421 -0.99 28.53 22.19
N ARG A 422 -1.65 29.67 22.45
CA ARG A 422 -2.91 29.71 23.21
C ARG A 422 -4.03 28.86 22.61
N SER A 423 -4.12 28.79 21.29
CA SER A 423 -5.15 28.04 20.56
C SER A 423 -4.75 26.61 20.21
N TYR A 424 -3.53 26.17 20.53
CA TYR A 424 -2.99 24.89 20.10
C TYR A 424 -3.83 23.71 20.60
N SER A 425 -4.30 23.76 21.85
CA SER A 425 -5.19 22.74 22.41
C SER A 425 -6.55 22.70 21.71
N THR A 426 -7.12 23.85 21.36
CA THR A 426 -8.37 23.94 20.60
C THR A 426 -8.21 23.40 19.19
N GLN A 427 -7.08 23.69 18.56
CA GLN A 427 -6.72 23.21 17.23
C GLN A 427 -6.65 21.68 17.20
N LEU A 428 -5.93 21.05 18.14
CA LEU A 428 -5.86 19.59 18.23
C LEU A 428 -7.24 18.95 18.50
N PHE A 429 -8.02 19.54 19.41
CA PHE A 429 -9.35 19.04 19.73
C PHE A 429 -10.35 19.20 18.57
N MET A 430 -10.15 20.17 17.67
CA MET A 430 -10.94 20.35 16.45
C MET A 430 -10.56 19.35 15.36
N ASN A 431 -9.26 19.06 15.19
CA ASN A 431 -8.78 18.23 14.08
C ASN A 431 -9.28 16.79 14.14
N VAL A 432 -9.32 16.18 15.34
CA VAL A 432 -9.73 14.76 15.48
C VAL A 432 -11.19 14.54 15.05
N PRO A 433 -12.18 15.31 15.55
CA PRO A 433 -13.55 15.24 15.04
C PRO A 433 -13.66 15.59 13.55
N PHE A 434 -12.89 16.58 13.06
CA PHE A 434 -12.91 16.96 11.65
C PHE A 434 -12.52 15.77 10.76
N GLN A 435 -11.38 15.12 11.06
CA GLN A 435 -10.90 13.99 10.28
C GLN A 435 -11.86 12.79 10.36
N ALA A 436 -12.36 12.47 11.55
CA ALA A 436 -13.30 11.35 11.71
C ALA A 436 -14.58 11.53 10.89
N VAL A 437 -15.22 12.70 10.97
CA VAL A 437 -16.44 13.00 10.19
C VAL A 437 -16.12 13.03 8.70
N HIS A 438 -14.98 13.61 8.31
CA HIS A 438 -14.56 13.66 6.91
C HIS A 438 -14.41 12.25 6.32
N PHE A 439 -13.67 11.35 6.97
CA PHE A 439 -13.50 9.98 6.48
C PHE A 439 -14.83 9.22 6.41
N MET A 440 -15.62 9.23 7.49
CA MET A 440 -16.91 8.52 7.51
C MET A 440 -17.87 9.01 6.42
N CYS A 441 -17.96 10.32 6.21
CA CYS A 441 -18.81 10.88 5.18
C CYS A 441 -18.25 10.67 3.77
N TYR A 442 -16.92 10.70 3.62
CA TYR A 442 -16.27 10.45 2.34
C TYR A 442 -16.56 9.03 1.84
N GLU A 443 -16.38 8.02 2.70
CA GLU A 443 -16.70 6.62 2.40
C GLU A 443 -18.17 6.46 2.01
N TYR A 444 -19.09 7.04 2.81
CA TYR A 444 -20.51 7.01 2.51
C TYR A 444 -20.84 7.60 1.13
N TRP A 445 -20.28 8.75 0.77
CA TRP A 445 -20.52 9.37 -0.53
C TRP A 445 -19.84 8.63 -1.67
N GLN A 446 -18.68 8.03 -1.45
CA GLN A 446 -18.00 7.18 -2.43
C GLN A 446 -18.82 5.93 -2.75
N GLU A 447 -19.41 5.27 -1.74
CA GLU A 447 -20.33 4.15 -1.95
C GLU A 447 -21.56 4.53 -2.78
N GLN A 448 -22.03 5.78 -2.68
CA GLN A 448 -23.19 6.25 -3.46
C GLN A 448 -22.83 6.66 -4.89
N PHE A 449 -21.76 7.43 -5.08
CA PHE A 449 -21.39 7.98 -6.40
C PHE A 449 -20.53 7.02 -7.24
N ASN A 450 -19.80 6.11 -6.60
CA ASN A 450 -18.84 5.24 -7.26
C ASN A 450 -18.96 3.78 -6.79
N ARG A 451 -20.14 3.18 -7.02
CA ARG A 451 -20.44 1.78 -6.65
C ARG A 451 -19.52 0.75 -7.31
N GLU A 452 -18.95 1.08 -8.46
CA GLU A 452 -18.02 0.20 -9.19
C GLU A 452 -16.56 0.41 -8.75
N HIS A 453 -16.29 1.34 -7.82
CA HIS A 453 -14.96 1.72 -7.34
C HIS A 453 -13.95 2.00 -8.48
N LYS A 454 -14.43 2.56 -9.60
CA LYS A 454 -13.58 2.97 -10.73
C LYS A 454 -13.04 4.37 -10.50
N TYR A 455 -11.84 4.67 -11.01
CA TYR A 455 -11.26 6.01 -10.86
C TYR A 455 -12.10 7.06 -11.59
N ASP A 456 -12.82 7.88 -10.83
CA ASP A 456 -13.56 9.04 -11.32
C ASP A 456 -13.19 10.29 -10.49
N PRO A 457 -12.35 11.19 -11.04
CA PRO A 457 -11.95 12.43 -10.36
C PRO A 457 -13.13 13.30 -9.92
N ALA A 458 -14.23 13.30 -10.68
CA ALA A 458 -15.40 14.10 -10.35
C ALA A 458 -16.11 13.55 -9.10
N SER A 459 -16.28 12.23 -9.01
CA SER A 459 -16.82 11.57 -7.82
C SER A 459 -15.97 11.82 -6.58
N HIS A 460 -14.64 11.75 -6.67
CA HIS A 460 -13.74 12.08 -5.56
C HIS A 460 -13.84 13.53 -5.12
N LEU A 461 -13.96 14.45 -6.08
CA LEU A 461 -14.09 15.87 -5.78
C LEU A 461 -15.41 16.16 -5.05
N VAL A 462 -16.51 15.60 -5.55
CA VAL A 462 -17.84 15.80 -4.99
C VAL A 462 -17.95 15.12 -3.63
N SER A 463 -17.48 13.88 -3.49
CA SER A 463 -17.50 13.17 -2.21
C SER A 463 -16.62 13.86 -1.17
N GLY A 464 -15.39 14.24 -1.52
CA GLY A 464 -14.47 14.96 -0.65
C GLY A 464 -14.97 16.35 -0.25
N GLY A 465 -15.62 17.05 -1.20
CA GLY A 465 -16.24 18.35 -0.95
C GLY A 465 -17.46 18.27 -0.03
N LEU A 466 -18.36 17.31 -0.24
CA LEU A 466 -19.51 17.09 0.64
C LEU A 466 -19.09 16.63 2.03
N ALA A 467 -18.15 15.68 2.11
CA ALA A 467 -17.61 15.19 3.36
C ALA A 467 -16.88 16.28 4.14
N GLY A 468 -16.01 17.04 3.48
CA GLY A 468 -15.32 18.16 4.11
C GLY A 468 -16.26 19.30 4.48
N GLY A 469 -17.31 19.56 3.69
CA GLY A 469 -18.33 20.56 4.02
C GLY A 469 -19.12 20.19 5.27
N LEU A 470 -19.51 18.92 5.41
CA LEU A 470 -20.17 18.43 6.62
C LEU A 470 -19.23 18.43 7.83
N ALA A 471 -17.99 17.95 7.67
CA ALA A 471 -16.97 18.00 8.72
C ALA A 471 -16.69 19.44 9.16
N ALA A 472 -16.60 20.38 8.22
CA ALA A 472 -16.45 21.80 8.47
C ALA A 472 -17.63 22.37 9.26
N ALA A 473 -18.87 21.97 8.94
CA ALA A 473 -20.06 22.42 9.64
C ALA A 473 -20.11 21.94 11.10
N VAL A 474 -19.84 20.66 11.32
CA VAL A 474 -19.82 20.05 12.67
C VAL A 474 -18.75 20.69 13.56
N THR A 475 -17.59 21.02 12.99
CA THR A 475 -16.45 21.58 13.73
C THR A 475 -16.40 23.11 13.77
N ASN A 476 -17.34 23.79 13.10
CA ASN A 476 -17.38 25.26 13.05
C ASN A 476 -17.38 25.94 14.44
N PRO A 477 -18.09 25.44 15.48
CA PRO A 477 -18.03 26.04 16.80
C PRO A 477 -16.61 26.08 17.40
N LEU A 478 -15.81 25.03 17.19
CA LEU A 478 -14.43 24.96 17.68
C LEU A 478 -13.50 25.87 16.88
N ASP A 479 -13.74 26.02 15.58
CA ASP A 479 -13.01 26.95 14.71
C ASP A 479 -13.26 28.42 15.10
N CYS A 480 -14.49 28.77 15.47
CA CYS A 480 -14.81 30.07 16.03
C CYS A 480 -14.02 30.33 17.32
N VAL A 481 -13.95 29.35 18.23
CA VAL A 481 -13.18 29.46 19.47
C VAL A 481 -11.68 29.62 19.20
N LYS A 482 -11.12 28.81 18.30
CA LYS A 482 -9.72 28.93 17.84
C LYS A 482 -9.43 30.33 17.32
N THR A 483 -10.29 30.83 16.43
CA THR A 483 -10.09 32.13 15.77
C THR A 483 -10.18 33.29 16.76
N VAL A 484 -11.10 33.25 17.72
CA VAL A 484 -11.19 34.26 18.79
C VAL A 484 -9.93 34.26 19.66
N LEU A 485 -9.42 33.09 20.05
CA LEU A 485 -8.19 33.00 20.84
C LEU A 485 -6.95 33.53 20.09
N ASN A 486 -6.85 33.27 18.79
CA ASN A 486 -5.74 33.73 17.95
C ASN A 486 -5.78 35.21 17.60
N THR A 487 -6.99 35.75 17.40
CA THR A 487 -7.21 37.16 17.02
C THR A 487 -7.24 38.09 18.23
N GLN A 488 -7.26 37.55 19.45
CA GLN A 488 -7.16 38.34 20.67
C GLN A 488 -5.89 39.20 20.64
N GLN A 489 -6.03 40.49 20.91
CA GLN A 489 -4.92 41.42 21.10
C GLN A 489 -4.94 41.91 22.54
N SER A 490 -3.77 42.05 23.16
CA SER A 490 -3.69 42.75 24.45
C SER A 490 -4.21 44.18 24.31
N PRO A 491 -5.05 44.67 25.23
CA PRO A 491 -5.61 46.01 25.15
C PRO A 491 -4.48 47.05 25.21
N GLN A 492 -4.31 47.84 24.15
CA GLN A 492 -3.61 49.10 24.26
C GLN A 492 -4.56 50.15 24.87
N PRO A 493 -4.08 51.01 25.78
CA PRO A 493 -4.88 52.10 26.32
C PRO A 493 -5.06 53.17 25.24
N VAL A 494 -6.06 53.02 24.39
CA VAL A 494 -6.49 54.11 23.51
C VAL A 494 -7.44 54.99 24.31
N LEU A 495 -6.94 56.17 24.66
CA LEU A 495 -7.73 57.29 25.21
C LEU A 495 -8.75 57.73 24.16
N ASP A 496 -9.91 57.07 24.07
CA ASP A 496 -11.09 57.69 23.49
C ASP A 496 -12.37 57.30 24.24
N LYS A 497 -13.03 58.30 24.81
CA LYS A 497 -14.08 58.18 25.85
C LYS A 497 -15.47 57.86 25.28
N ARG A 498 -15.60 57.27 24.08
CA ARG A 498 -16.92 57.09 23.42
C ARG A 498 -17.30 55.66 23.01
N SER A 499 -16.47 54.66 23.24
CA SER A 499 -16.79 53.26 22.88
C SER A 499 -17.00 52.40 24.13
N LEU A 500 -18.23 52.39 24.61
CA LEU A 500 -18.69 51.68 25.81
C LEU A 500 -18.77 50.16 25.57
N PHE A 501 -17.64 49.51 25.31
CA PHE A 501 -17.50 48.04 25.36
C PHE A 501 -16.10 47.70 25.88
N TYR A 502 -15.97 47.66 27.21
CA TYR A 502 -14.79 47.15 27.88
C TYR A 502 -14.56 45.69 27.46
N LEU A 503 -13.59 45.46 26.57
CA LEU A 503 -13.05 44.13 26.30
C LEU A 503 -12.47 43.60 27.62
N LYS A 504 -13.21 42.69 28.25
CA LYS A 504 -12.78 41.92 29.42
C LYS A 504 -11.39 41.33 29.12
N GLY A 505 -10.51 41.37 30.13
CA GLY A 505 -9.10 41.01 30.02
C GLY A 505 -8.84 39.64 29.40
N SER A 506 -7.58 39.45 29.01
CA SER A 506 -7.04 38.31 28.26
C SER A 506 -7.75 36.97 28.53
N TYR A 507 -8.18 36.27 27.47
CA TYR A 507 -8.81 34.95 27.57
C TYR A 507 -7.73 33.92 27.95
N ASN A 508 -7.93 33.20 29.06
CA ASN A 508 -6.93 32.26 29.56
C ASN A 508 -7.16 30.83 29.05
N GLY A 509 -8.22 30.59 28.27
CA GLY A 509 -8.46 29.29 27.66
C GLY A 509 -9.77 29.16 26.86
N ILE A 510 -10.07 27.91 26.49
CA ILE A 510 -11.20 27.50 25.65
C ILE A 510 -12.55 27.91 26.28
N LEU A 511 -12.72 27.66 27.58
CA LEU A 511 -13.98 27.94 28.29
C LEU A 511 -14.27 29.45 28.36
N ASP A 512 -13.24 30.27 28.56
CA ASP A 512 -13.39 31.73 28.58
C ASP A 512 -13.78 32.28 27.20
N ALA A 513 -13.21 31.70 26.14
CA ALA A 513 -13.55 32.06 24.77
C ALA A 513 -14.99 31.64 24.41
N ILE A 514 -15.42 30.44 24.81
CA ILE A 514 -16.82 29.98 24.65
C ILE A 514 -17.78 30.94 25.38
N SER A 515 -17.48 31.25 26.64
CA SER A 515 -18.29 32.18 27.45
C SER A 515 -18.37 33.56 26.78
N SER A 516 -17.25 34.06 26.27
CA SER A 516 -17.18 35.38 25.63
C SER A 516 -17.95 35.45 24.30
N ILE A 517 -17.90 34.40 23.48
CA ILE A 517 -18.70 34.29 22.24
C ILE A 517 -20.18 34.29 22.59
N TYR A 518 -20.57 33.47 23.57
CA TYR A 518 -21.97 33.34 24.00
C TYR A 518 -22.49 34.66 24.58
N SER A 519 -21.73 35.34 25.44
CA SER A 519 -22.14 36.63 26.01
C SER A 519 -22.21 37.77 25.00
N THR A 520 -21.40 37.73 23.93
CA THR A 520 -21.35 38.83 22.94
C THR A 520 -22.32 38.64 21.78
N ARG A 521 -22.48 37.41 21.28
CA ARG A 521 -23.24 37.10 20.06
C ARG A 521 -24.33 36.03 20.25
N GLY A 522 -24.50 35.50 21.46
CA GLY A 522 -25.40 34.38 21.73
C GLY A 522 -24.99 33.10 21.00
N PHE A 523 -25.94 32.18 20.86
CA PHE A 523 -25.71 30.89 20.19
C PHE A 523 -25.35 31.04 18.69
N GLY A 524 -25.91 32.05 18.03
CA GLY A 524 -25.61 32.37 16.62
C GLY A 524 -24.13 32.74 16.38
N GLY A 525 -23.42 33.17 17.43
CA GLY A 525 -21.98 33.48 17.37
C GLY A 525 -21.12 32.30 16.93
N PHE A 526 -21.50 31.07 17.29
CA PHE A 526 -20.76 29.85 16.94
C PHE A 526 -20.97 29.40 15.50
N LEU A 527 -21.96 29.96 14.79
CA LEU A 527 -22.27 29.66 13.39
C LEU A 527 -21.74 30.73 12.43
N VAL A 528 -21.13 31.79 12.96
CA VAL A 528 -20.55 32.85 12.11
C VAL A 528 -19.40 32.28 11.29
N GLY A 529 -19.38 32.60 9.99
CA GLY A 529 -18.37 32.08 9.06
C GLY A 529 -18.68 30.69 8.50
N LEU A 530 -19.73 30.01 8.96
CA LEU A 530 -20.10 28.65 8.51
C LEU A 530 -20.26 28.58 6.99
N HIS A 531 -20.97 29.52 6.38
CA HIS A 531 -21.16 29.56 4.93
C HIS A 531 -19.84 29.68 4.16
N ALA A 532 -18.87 30.43 4.69
CA ALA A 532 -17.54 30.55 4.09
C ALA A 532 -16.70 29.27 4.30
N ARG A 533 -16.98 28.48 5.33
CA ARG A 533 -16.27 27.22 5.60
C ARG A 533 -16.78 26.08 4.72
N VAL A 534 -18.10 26.00 4.51
CA VAL A 534 -18.75 24.93 3.72
C VAL A 534 -18.62 25.16 2.22
N LEU A 535 -18.94 26.37 1.74
CA LEU A 535 -19.03 26.66 0.30
C LEU A 535 -17.68 26.47 -0.42
N TYR A 536 -16.58 26.69 0.30
CA TYR A 536 -15.25 26.71 -0.28
C TYR A 536 -14.47 25.41 -0.10
N GLN A 537 -15.10 24.38 0.47
CA GLN A 537 -14.48 23.07 0.59
C GLN A 537 -14.30 22.39 -0.77
N VAL A 538 -15.31 22.44 -1.65
CA VAL A 538 -15.24 21.82 -2.99
C VAL A 538 -14.12 22.47 -3.83
N PRO A 539 -14.02 23.83 -3.94
CA PRO A 539 -12.89 24.47 -4.63
C PRO A 539 -11.52 24.17 -4.00
N SER A 540 -11.42 24.14 -2.67
CA SER A 540 -10.17 23.81 -1.96
C SER A 540 -9.71 22.37 -2.26
N ALA A 541 -10.64 21.41 -2.25
CA ALA A 541 -10.37 20.03 -2.61
C ALA A 541 -9.94 19.90 -4.07
N ALA A 542 -10.60 20.61 -5.00
CA ALA A 542 -10.26 20.61 -6.42
C ALA A 542 -8.85 21.11 -6.66
N LEU A 543 -8.50 22.21 -5.99
CA LEU A 543 -7.19 22.83 -6.11
C LEU A 543 -6.11 21.90 -5.56
N SER A 544 -6.31 21.35 -4.37
CA SER A 544 -5.36 20.41 -3.75
C SER A 544 -5.10 19.21 -4.66
N TRP A 545 -6.15 18.60 -5.20
CA TRP A 545 -6.03 17.46 -6.12
C TRP A 545 -5.33 17.82 -7.42
N SER A 546 -5.71 18.94 -8.05
CA SER A 546 -5.13 19.36 -9.33
C SER A 546 -3.64 19.68 -9.19
N VAL A 547 -3.25 20.35 -8.11
CA VAL A 547 -1.85 20.66 -7.81
C VAL A 547 -1.09 19.38 -7.47
N TYR A 548 -1.68 18.48 -6.70
CA TYR A 548 -1.06 17.19 -6.38
C TYR A 548 -0.76 16.36 -7.64
N GLU A 549 -1.72 16.23 -8.56
CA GLU A 549 -1.51 15.53 -9.83
C GLU A 549 -0.45 16.20 -10.70
N LEU A 550 -0.49 17.53 -10.81
CA LEU A 550 0.49 18.29 -11.58
C LEU A 550 1.91 18.10 -11.03
N PHE A 551 2.10 18.19 -9.71
CA PHE A 551 3.43 18.02 -9.09
C PHE A 551 3.93 16.59 -9.19
N LYS A 552 3.05 15.59 -9.06
CA LYS A 552 3.41 14.20 -9.32
C LYS A 552 3.87 13.99 -10.76
N TYR A 553 3.16 14.57 -11.73
CA TYR A 553 3.54 14.50 -13.15
C TYR A 553 4.94 15.10 -13.38
N LEU A 554 5.17 16.33 -12.89
CA LEU A 554 6.43 17.04 -13.06
C LEU A 554 7.63 16.35 -12.39
N LEU A 555 7.47 15.84 -11.17
CA LEU A 555 8.52 15.14 -10.42
C LEU A 555 8.71 13.69 -10.90
N GLY A 556 7.66 13.10 -11.45
CA GLY A 556 7.66 11.78 -12.04
C GLY A 556 8.51 11.69 -13.30
N GLU A 557 8.41 12.66 -14.21
CA GLU A 557 9.24 12.75 -15.42
C GLU A 557 10.74 12.92 -15.11
N GLN A 558 11.10 13.60 -14.02
CA GLN A 558 12.51 13.75 -13.64
C GLN A 558 13.14 12.44 -13.13
N SER A 559 12.34 11.59 -12.47
CA SER A 559 12.81 10.30 -11.95
C SER A 559 13.07 9.29 -13.08
N THR A 560 12.26 9.29 -14.14
CA THR A 560 12.44 8.43 -15.32
C THR A 560 13.58 8.93 -16.22
N ALA A 561 13.76 10.25 -16.34
CA ALA A 561 14.88 10.86 -17.07
C ALA A 561 16.26 10.59 -16.42
N THR A 562 16.30 10.48 -15.08
CA THR A 562 17.56 10.20 -14.37
C THR A 562 17.96 8.73 -14.49
N SER A 563 17.00 7.81 -14.51
CA SER A 563 17.23 6.36 -14.70
C SER A 563 17.67 5.99 -16.12
N SER A 564 17.21 6.73 -17.14
CA SER A 564 17.69 6.58 -18.53
C SER A 564 19.08 7.19 -18.78
N ARG A 565 19.50 8.13 -17.93
CA ARG A 565 20.84 8.75 -17.99
C ARG A 565 21.91 7.93 -17.28
N SER A 566 21.55 7.07 -16.33
CA SER A 566 22.48 6.12 -15.69
C SER A 566 22.72 4.88 -16.56
N SER A 567 21.70 4.38 -17.27
CA SER A 567 21.85 3.25 -18.20
C SER A 567 22.67 3.58 -19.45
N SER A 568 22.59 4.82 -19.94
CA SER A 568 23.42 5.30 -21.07
C SER A 568 24.90 5.54 -20.71
N ILE A 569 25.25 5.64 -19.42
CA ILE A 569 26.65 5.74 -18.97
C ILE A 569 27.28 4.34 -18.83
N SER A 570 26.47 3.31 -18.56
CA SER A 570 26.94 1.91 -18.45
C SER A 570 27.17 1.19 -19.78
N GLU A 571 26.63 1.69 -20.90
CA GLU A 571 26.85 1.10 -22.24
C GLU A 571 28.08 1.63 -22.99
N ALA A 572 28.82 2.60 -22.40
CA ALA A 572 30.01 3.19 -23.00
C ALA A 572 31.31 2.67 -22.35
N LEU A 573 31.54 1.36 -22.38
CA LEU A 573 32.86 0.77 -22.12
C LEU A 573 33.08 -0.43 -23.06
N PRO A 574 34.01 -0.35 -24.03
CA PRO A 574 34.31 -1.48 -24.90
C PRO A 574 35.11 -2.53 -24.14
N THR A 575 34.63 -3.76 -24.22
CA THR A 575 35.38 -4.99 -23.96
C THR A 575 36.55 -5.10 -24.93
N ASN A 576 37.79 -5.23 -24.42
CA ASN A 576 38.75 -6.23 -24.93
C ASN A 576 40.08 -6.30 -24.15
N ALA A 577 40.50 -7.56 -23.99
CA ALA A 577 41.86 -8.08 -23.93
C ALA A 577 42.63 -8.18 -22.58
N SER A 578 42.89 -9.45 -22.27
CA SER A 578 43.77 -10.08 -21.28
C SER A 578 45.27 -9.75 -21.40
N THR A 579 45.98 -9.61 -20.27
CA THR A 579 47.23 -10.33 -19.87
C THR A 579 47.79 -9.79 -18.52
N PRO A 580 48.66 -10.55 -17.79
CA PRO A 580 48.72 -10.54 -16.32
C PRO A 580 49.79 -9.64 -15.69
N PHE A 581 49.59 -9.41 -14.38
CA PHE A 581 50.39 -8.70 -13.35
C PHE A 581 51.90 -8.50 -13.57
N PRO A 582 52.44 -7.38 -13.04
CA PRO A 582 53.24 -7.52 -11.81
C PRO A 582 53.02 -6.44 -10.73
N THR A 583 52.97 -6.95 -9.50
CA THR A 583 53.55 -6.52 -8.21
C THR A 583 54.04 -5.08 -7.95
N SER A 584 53.60 -4.59 -6.79
CA SER A 584 54.36 -3.93 -5.70
C SER A 584 54.31 -2.41 -5.52
N GLN A 585 54.25 -2.05 -4.22
CA GLN A 585 54.47 -0.75 -3.55
C GLN A 585 53.24 0.18 -3.51
N SER A 586 52.74 0.77 -2.42
CA SER A 586 52.92 0.76 -0.95
C SER A 586 52.51 2.17 -0.50
N ALA A 587 51.73 2.29 0.59
CA ALA A 587 51.47 3.51 1.36
C ALA A 587 50.66 4.63 0.64
N GLU A 588 49.74 5.38 1.24
CA GLU A 588 49.50 5.66 2.66
C GLU A 588 48.11 6.29 2.85
N THR A 589 47.54 6.06 4.03
CA THR A 589 46.27 6.58 4.52
C THR A 589 46.45 8.01 5.03
N THR A 590 45.63 8.98 4.61
CA THR A 590 45.28 10.11 5.49
C THR A 590 43.89 10.68 5.19
N THR A 591 43.04 10.48 6.19
CA THR A 591 41.75 11.09 6.57
C THR A 591 41.31 12.44 5.96
N ASN A 592 40.01 12.48 5.64
CA ASN A 592 39.01 13.53 5.90
C ASN A 592 39.47 15.00 5.93
N ASN A 593 38.91 15.84 5.05
CA ASN A 593 37.87 16.76 5.50
C ASN A 593 37.09 17.40 4.34
N ASP A 594 35.83 17.58 4.67
CA ASP A 594 34.69 17.98 3.87
C ASP A 594 34.58 19.52 3.76
N ILE A 595 33.70 19.96 2.87
CA ILE A 595 33.06 21.29 2.78
C ILE A 595 33.82 22.37 1.98
N GLY A 596 33.25 22.69 0.81
CA GLY A 596 33.41 24.00 0.18
C GLY A 596 33.42 23.97 -1.35
N ARG A 597 32.28 23.68 -2.01
CA ARG A 597 32.12 23.97 -3.45
C ARG A 597 30.67 23.94 -3.95
N VAL A 598 29.86 24.89 -3.49
CA VAL A 598 28.64 25.33 -4.18
C VAL A 598 28.65 26.84 -4.22
N GLU A 599 29.55 27.40 -5.02
CA GLU A 599 29.51 28.79 -5.48
C GLU A 599 30.64 28.94 -6.49
N GLN A 600 30.32 28.71 -7.77
CA GLN A 600 31.05 29.13 -8.98
C GLN A 600 30.64 28.18 -10.08
N LEU A 601 29.62 28.58 -10.85
CA LEU A 601 29.46 28.29 -12.27
C LEU A 601 28.19 29.04 -12.69
N PHE A 602 28.28 29.79 -13.78
CA PHE A 602 27.29 30.74 -14.33
C PHE A 602 27.24 32.07 -13.57
N ALA A 603 27.91 33.15 -13.99
CA ALA A 603 27.81 33.73 -15.31
C ALA A 603 29.08 34.51 -15.70
N ASN A 604 29.81 34.00 -16.69
CA ASN A 604 30.68 34.79 -17.55
C ASN A 604 30.01 34.88 -18.93
N LYS A 605 29.59 36.08 -19.34
CA LYS A 605 29.54 36.48 -20.75
C LYS A 605 29.89 37.97 -20.87
N PRO A 606 30.47 38.37 -22.01
CA PRO A 606 31.49 39.43 -22.03
C PRO A 606 30.94 40.83 -22.27
N SER A 607 31.75 41.79 -21.86
CA SER A 607 31.60 43.23 -21.97
C SER A 607 31.68 43.73 -23.42
N GLY A 608 30.82 44.71 -23.75
CA GLY A 608 30.92 45.48 -24.98
C GLY A 608 30.01 46.71 -24.99
N ALA A 609 30.64 47.88 -24.88
CA ALA A 609 30.22 49.22 -25.31
C ALA A 609 29.12 50.00 -24.52
N PHE A 610 29.61 50.96 -23.74
CA PHE A 610 29.15 52.36 -23.57
C PHE A 610 28.07 52.84 -24.57
N ILE A 611 27.01 53.51 -24.08
CA ILE A 611 26.75 54.97 -24.24
C ILE A 611 25.83 55.44 -23.10
N GLU A 612 26.18 56.62 -22.59
CA GLU A 612 25.63 57.45 -21.52
C GLU A 612 24.48 58.34 -22.03
N SER A 613 23.37 58.47 -21.29
CA SER A 613 22.59 59.72 -21.25
C SER A 613 21.56 59.75 -20.11
N ARG A 614 21.59 60.87 -19.38
CA ARG A 614 20.80 61.28 -18.21
C ARG A 614 19.35 61.70 -18.54
N HIS A 615 18.57 61.84 -17.46
CA HIS A 615 17.31 62.62 -17.30
C HIS A 615 16.09 61.97 -18.01
N ILE A 616 14.90 61.79 -17.41
CA ILE A 616 14.13 62.50 -16.37
C ILE A 616 13.36 61.46 -15.56
#